data_AF-A0A6N7TSN1-F1
#
_entry.id   AF-A0A6N7TSN1-F1
#
_cell.length_a   1.000
_cell.length_b   1.000
_cell.length_c   1.000
_cell.angle_alpha   90.00
_cell.angle_beta   90.00
_cell.angle_gamma   90.00
#
_symmetry.space_group_name_H-M   'P 1'
#
loop_
_entity.id
_entity.type
_entity.pdbx_description
1 polymer ?
#
loop_
_entity_poly.entity_id
_entity_poly.type
_entity_poly.pdbx_seq_one_letter_code
_entity_poly.pdbx_strand_id
1 'polypeptide(L)'
;MRIKQVRIKNFRTLQDVTINVEHDVTTFIGPNGSGKSTFLYALDWFFNAPSSNCLCSDDCFAANVQEPIEVGVTFSELDERDHKVLGKYAPDGASQCTIWKRRSIEGREYLSGNTKRYRPFESVRSAASAADTRKAYEEIRKSCPEFESELSSVNSAAAAKEALVAWESEHIDELEDMETTIETNFFGFNGTGKMSDLFNFVFVGADLRAAEETEDNKSTTIGKILERSIDRTAVDEQIQAIIAKAEKEEEEIYNEGVGEQLQRLSTKLTEKVSSFSYGKEVTVENNRGEIKPTKTTFGIRIDDCSMQTNVVHQGHGFQRTLLISALSVLAESKQVDTQSTICLAIEEPELYQCPIQARLFAKIIRELASDEKRRIQVIYVTHSPTFIEAGHFSQIRRFSRDSRGNVTVAASNLGRIKQRIAGVLDPEKVQRQLDAKITGDLAEALFDNKVLLVEGTTEVAVLSGIADRENGTGALESRSIGIISSRGKMKLPIDYSILTELGIETFAMVDSDAGFMNRLDKNLSDEEKKKHKTEHINSNHLIERFFGLNEEDFPSGLFDGNKIAFVPDTLESFLAKEWPDWQRETASWEAANGIKLIKNQESYREVTSKISSEPPQLFRQVLDMLLKQ
;
A
#
# COMPACT_ATOMS: atom_id res chain seq x y z
N MET A 1 -11.45 -13.03 9.96
CA MET A 1 -10.27 -12.16 10.21
C MET A 1 -9.77 -11.43 8.94
N ARG A 2 -9.48 -10.12 9.00
CA ARG A 2 -8.83 -9.30 7.94
C ARG A 2 -7.80 -8.32 8.54
N ILE A 3 -6.83 -7.82 7.77
CA ILE A 3 -5.91 -6.76 8.27
C ILE A 3 -6.67 -5.44 8.35
N LYS A 4 -6.68 -4.80 9.52
CA LYS A 4 -7.27 -3.48 9.74
C LYS A 4 -6.24 -2.37 9.77
N GLN A 5 -5.09 -2.64 10.39
CA GLN A 5 -4.05 -1.64 10.60
C GLN A 5 -2.68 -2.30 10.63
N VAL A 6 -1.68 -1.57 10.15
CA VAL A 6 -0.28 -1.98 10.20
C VAL A 6 0.54 -0.82 10.75
N ARG A 7 1.31 -1.09 11.81
CA ARG A 7 2.30 -0.17 12.37
C ARG A 7 3.70 -0.69 12.08
N ILE A 8 4.55 0.17 11.53
CA ILE A 8 5.93 -0.17 11.16
C ILE A 8 6.86 0.83 11.82
N LYS A 9 7.84 0.34 12.56
CA LYS A 9 8.85 1.14 13.25
C LYS A 9 10.26 0.69 12.85
N ASN A 10 11.12 1.68 12.62
CA ASN A 10 12.54 1.55 12.33
C ASN A 10 12.88 0.66 11.12
N PHE A 11 12.02 0.61 10.09
CA PHE A 11 12.19 -0.28 8.94
C PHE A 11 12.47 0.51 7.65
N ARG A 12 13.72 0.47 7.17
CA ARG A 12 14.23 1.12 5.95
C ARG A 12 13.89 2.61 5.88
N THR A 13 12.87 3.01 5.12
CA THR A 13 12.46 4.42 5.00
C THR A 13 11.35 4.81 5.98
N LEU A 14 10.80 3.85 6.71
CA LEU A 14 9.67 4.04 7.63
C LEU A 14 10.18 4.13 9.07
N GLN A 15 10.17 5.35 9.63
CA GLN A 15 10.62 5.60 11.00
C GLN A 15 9.63 5.08 12.04
N ASP A 16 8.39 5.59 12.04
CA ASP A 16 7.25 5.08 12.80
C ASP A 16 5.99 5.51 12.06
N VAL A 17 5.37 4.59 11.32
CA VAL A 17 4.17 4.87 10.53
C VAL A 17 3.07 3.88 10.91
N THR A 18 1.85 4.38 11.00
CA THR A 18 0.66 3.56 11.21
C THR A 18 -0.33 3.82 10.09
N ILE A 19 -0.74 2.75 9.41
CA ILE A 19 -1.59 2.82 8.22
C ILE A 19 -2.80 1.92 8.40
N ASN A 20 -3.99 2.50 8.25
CA ASN A 20 -5.24 1.73 8.20
C ASN A 20 -5.42 1.13 6.80
N VAL A 21 -5.70 -0.18 6.78
CA VAL A 21 -5.99 -0.97 5.58
C VAL A 21 -7.50 -1.13 5.48
N GLU A 22 -8.03 -0.94 4.28
CA GLU A 22 -9.45 -1.07 3.98
C GLU A 22 -9.89 -2.53 3.95
N HIS A 23 -11.20 -2.71 4.12
CA HIS A 23 -11.86 -4.01 4.15
C HIS A 23 -11.58 -4.85 2.89
N ASP A 24 -11.78 -4.25 1.71
CA ASP A 24 -11.68 -4.89 0.40
C ASP A 24 -10.35 -4.57 -0.29
N VAL A 25 -10.13 -3.32 -0.69
CA VAL A 25 -9.00 -2.87 -1.50
C VAL A 25 -8.39 -1.64 -0.86
N THR A 26 -7.06 -1.67 -0.68
CA THR A 26 -6.29 -0.48 -0.30
C THR A 26 -5.31 -0.14 -1.42
N THR A 27 -5.43 1.09 -1.94
CA THR A 27 -4.62 1.60 -3.04
C THR A 27 -3.54 2.52 -2.51
N PHE A 28 -2.27 2.14 -2.66
CA PHE A 28 -1.13 2.95 -2.27
C PHE A 28 -0.53 3.67 -3.47
N ILE A 29 -0.44 4.99 -3.36
CA ILE A 29 0.10 5.87 -4.40
C ILE A 29 1.13 6.84 -3.81
N GLY A 30 1.84 7.54 -4.68
CA GLY A 30 2.76 8.60 -4.32
C GLY A 30 4.15 8.45 -4.98
N PRO A 31 5.05 9.41 -4.75
CA PRO A 31 6.34 9.49 -5.44
C PRO A 31 7.26 8.28 -5.22
N ASN A 32 8.29 8.14 -6.06
CA ASN A 32 9.31 7.11 -5.86
C ASN A 32 10.11 7.37 -4.56
N GLY A 33 10.47 6.30 -3.85
CA GLY A 33 11.25 6.41 -2.62
C GLY A 33 10.48 6.95 -1.40
N SER A 34 9.15 7.08 -1.48
CA SER A 34 8.29 7.51 -0.37
C SER A 34 7.92 6.41 0.63
N GLY A 35 8.41 5.17 0.44
CA GLY A 35 8.18 4.05 1.36
C GLY A 35 7.02 3.10 1.01
N LYS A 36 6.37 3.26 -0.15
CA LYS A 36 5.27 2.39 -0.61
C LYS A 36 5.67 0.90 -0.67
N SER A 37 6.72 0.58 -1.44
CA SER A 37 7.25 -0.79 -1.53
C SER A 37 7.81 -1.27 -0.20
N THR A 38 8.43 -0.36 0.57
CA THR A 38 8.93 -0.65 1.92
C THR A 38 7.82 -1.18 2.84
N PHE A 39 6.60 -0.65 2.74
CA PHE A 39 5.46 -1.17 3.48
C PHE A 39 5.15 -2.63 3.09
N LEU A 40 5.10 -2.94 1.80
CA LEU A 40 4.84 -4.31 1.34
C LEU A 40 5.94 -5.28 1.78
N TYR A 41 7.21 -4.87 1.72
CA TYR A 41 8.34 -5.67 2.21
C TYR A 41 8.32 -5.87 3.73
N ALA A 42 7.81 -4.91 4.51
CA ALA A 42 7.65 -5.08 5.94
C ALA A 42 6.58 -6.14 6.25
N LEU A 43 5.49 -6.17 5.48
CA LEU A 43 4.48 -7.23 5.57
C LEU A 43 5.00 -8.57 5.07
N ASP A 44 5.76 -8.59 3.98
CA ASP A 44 6.39 -9.82 3.48
C ASP A 44 7.40 -10.37 4.51
N TRP A 45 8.17 -9.50 5.18
CA TRP A 45 8.99 -9.92 6.32
C TRP A 45 8.15 -10.42 7.47
N PHE A 46 7.05 -9.74 7.82
CA PHE A 46 6.15 -10.15 8.90
C PHE A 46 5.58 -11.56 8.66
N PHE A 47 5.11 -11.79 7.44
CA PHE A 47 4.46 -13.01 7.00
C PHE A 47 5.51 -14.00 6.47
N ASN A 48 5.97 -13.86 5.23
CA ASN A 48 6.65 -14.94 4.49
C ASN A 48 8.14 -15.18 4.83
N ALA A 49 8.86 -14.25 5.48
CA ALA A 49 10.31 -14.39 5.64
C ALA A 49 10.70 -15.66 6.41
N PRO A 50 11.47 -16.60 5.80
CA PRO A 50 12.06 -17.71 6.54
C PRO A 50 13.11 -17.15 7.50
N SER A 51 13.33 -17.84 8.62
CA SER A 51 14.34 -17.50 9.63
C SER A 51 15.79 -17.46 9.12
N SER A 52 16.03 -17.73 7.82
CA SER A 52 17.32 -17.63 7.14
C SER A 52 17.52 -16.35 6.33
N ASN A 53 16.48 -15.56 6.05
CA ASN A 53 16.57 -14.28 5.34
C ASN A 53 16.49 -13.12 6.35
N CYS A 54 17.46 -13.10 7.28
CA CYS A 54 17.46 -12.18 8.41
C CYS A 54 17.69 -10.74 7.93
N LEU A 55 16.90 -9.82 8.47
CA LEU A 55 17.16 -8.39 8.29
C LEU A 55 18.55 -8.04 8.83
N CYS A 56 19.21 -7.08 8.20
CA CYS A 56 20.52 -6.58 8.63
C CYS A 56 20.43 -5.16 9.18
N SER A 57 21.58 -4.55 9.49
CA SER A 57 21.64 -3.14 9.91
C SER A 57 21.13 -2.17 8.86
N ASP A 58 21.20 -2.54 7.57
CA ASP A 58 20.78 -1.68 6.46
C ASP A 58 19.24 -1.62 6.34
N ASP A 59 18.54 -2.56 6.98
CA ASP A 59 17.08 -2.54 7.10
C ASP A 59 16.61 -1.63 8.25
N CYS A 60 17.50 -1.11 9.11
CA CYS A 60 17.15 -0.13 10.14
C CYS A 60 16.97 1.26 9.53
N PHE A 61 15.93 1.99 9.96
CA PHE A 61 15.73 3.38 9.51
C PHE A 61 16.93 4.25 9.88
N ALA A 62 17.47 4.95 8.89
CA ALA A 62 18.68 5.78 9.03
C ALA A 62 19.86 5.03 9.67
N ALA A 63 19.96 3.70 9.46
CA ALA A 63 20.94 2.82 10.11
C ALA A 63 20.92 2.89 11.65
N ASN A 64 19.78 3.24 12.25
CA ASN A 64 19.61 3.29 13.70
C ASN A 64 19.49 1.87 14.29
N VAL A 65 20.64 1.24 14.51
CA VAL A 65 20.74 -0.09 15.14
C VAL A 65 20.48 -0.07 16.65
N GLN A 66 20.29 1.11 17.27
CA GLN A 66 19.99 1.25 18.70
C GLN A 66 18.50 1.06 19.01
N GLU A 67 17.66 0.97 17.99
CA GLU A 67 16.24 0.68 18.14
C GLU A 67 15.89 -0.65 17.46
N PRO A 68 14.96 -1.44 18.03
CA PRO A 68 14.46 -2.62 17.36
C PRO A 68 13.67 -2.25 16.10
N ILE A 69 13.62 -3.17 15.13
CA ILE A 69 12.65 -3.13 14.03
C ILE A 69 11.36 -3.75 14.55
N GLU A 70 10.23 -3.09 14.31
CA GLU A 70 8.93 -3.60 14.75
C GLU A 70 7.88 -3.48 13.64
N VAL A 71 7.15 -4.56 13.40
CA VAL A 71 5.95 -4.56 12.56
C VAL A 71 4.80 -5.14 13.37
N GLY A 72 3.80 -4.33 13.64
CA GLY A 72 2.54 -4.72 14.28
C GLY A 72 1.44 -4.80 13.24
N VAL A 73 0.75 -5.95 13.17
CA VAL A 73 -0.41 -6.14 12.30
C VAL A 73 -1.63 -6.37 13.17
N THR A 74 -2.58 -5.45 13.08
CA THR A 74 -3.88 -5.52 13.75
C THR A 74 -4.89 -6.15 12.80
N PHE A 75 -5.51 -7.23 13.24
CA PHE A 75 -6.58 -7.91 12.54
C PHE A 75 -7.93 -7.60 13.18
N SER A 76 -8.98 -7.49 12.37
CA SER A 76 -10.37 -7.35 12.82
C SER A 76 -11.27 -8.42 12.21
N GLU A 77 -12.57 -8.35 12.52
CA GLU A 77 -13.60 -9.28 12.01
C GLU A 77 -13.25 -10.72 12.34
N LEU A 78 -12.93 -10.94 13.62
CA LEU A 78 -12.62 -12.27 14.14
C LEU A 78 -13.91 -13.08 14.22
N ASP A 79 -13.92 -14.26 13.62
CA ASP A 79 -15.01 -15.23 13.74
C ASP A 79 -14.74 -16.22 14.89
N GLU A 80 -15.74 -17.07 15.21
CA GLU A 80 -15.61 -18.05 16.31
C GLU A 80 -14.39 -18.98 16.14
N ARG A 81 -13.99 -19.27 14.90
CA ARG A 81 -12.81 -20.08 14.61
C ARG A 81 -11.54 -19.29 14.91
N ASP A 82 -11.48 -18.02 14.52
CA ASP A 82 -10.36 -17.12 14.83
C ASP A 82 -10.14 -17.08 16.35
N HIS A 83 -11.20 -16.83 17.14
CA HIS A 83 -11.15 -16.82 18.61
C HIS A 83 -10.66 -18.14 19.19
N LYS A 84 -11.17 -19.27 18.70
CA LYS A 84 -10.75 -20.61 19.17
C LYS A 84 -9.27 -20.90 18.89
N VAL A 85 -8.76 -20.48 17.75
CA VAL A 85 -7.39 -20.74 17.32
C VAL A 85 -6.39 -19.79 17.99
N LEU A 86 -6.74 -18.49 18.08
CA LEU A 86 -5.94 -17.45 18.73
C LEU A 86 -6.00 -17.56 20.26
N GLY A 87 -7.11 -18.05 20.82
CA GLY A 87 -7.31 -18.26 22.25
C GLY A 87 -7.02 -16.99 23.05
N LYS A 88 -6.02 -17.04 23.93
CA LYS A 88 -5.66 -15.91 24.82
C LYS A 88 -5.24 -14.61 24.10
N TYR A 89 -4.92 -14.65 22.80
CA TYR A 89 -4.59 -13.44 22.03
C TYR A 89 -5.83 -12.74 21.47
N ALA A 90 -6.96 -13.44 21.39
CA ALA A 90 -8.25 -12.90 20.95
C ALA A 90 -9.38 -13.62 21.71
N PRO A 91 -9.65 -13.27 22.98
CA PRO A 91 -10.75 -13.86 23.74
C PRO A 91 -12.11 -13.54 23.09
N ASP A 92 -13.18 -14.26 23.47
CA ASP A 92 -14.52 -14.19 22.84
C ASP A 92 -15.18 -12.79 22.83
N GLY A 93 -14.62 -11.81 23.57
CA GLY A 93 -15.08 -10.41 23.57
C GLY A 93 -14.20 -9.44 22.77
N ALA A 94 -13.07 -9.87 22.22
CA ALA A 94 -12.13 -9.00 21.50
C ALA A 94 -12.55 -8.79 20.05
N SER A 95 -12.88 -7.58 19.65
CA SER A 95 -13.25 -7.27 18.25
C SER A 95 -12.05 -7.34 17.28
N GLN A 96 -10.84 -7.22 17.83
CA GLN A 96 -9.58 -7.20 17.10
C GLN A 96 -8.43 -7.84 17.89
N CYS A 97 -7.35 -8.18 17.19
CA CYS A 97 -6.14 -8.77 17.74
C CYS A 97 -4.91 -8.21 17.03
N THR A 98 -3.86 -7.88 17.79
CA THR A 98 -2.62 -7.34 17.22
C THR A 98 -1.48 -8.33 17.43
N ILE A 99 -0.78 -8.65 16.35
CA ILE A 99 0.41 -9.52 16.38
C ILE A 99 1.62 -8.67 15.99
N TRP A 100 2.70 -8.79 16.76
CA TRP A 100 3.94 -8.04 16.56
C TRP A 100 5.06 -8.97 16.13
N LYS A 101 5.75 -8.65 15.03
CA LYS A 101 7.07 -9.20 14.69
C LYS A 101 8.13 -8.18 15.00
N ARG A 102 9.16 -8.59 15.73
CA ARG A 102 10.24 -7.71 16.17
C ARG A 102 11.59 -8.31 15.86
N ARG A 103 12.53 -7.47 15.44
CA ARG A 103 13.95 -7.76 15.45
C ARG A 103 14.61 -6.90 16.51
N SER A 104 15.11 -7.55 17.55
CA SER A 104 15.88 -6.90 18.62
C SER A 104 17.18 -6.29 18.11
N ILE A 105 17.79 -5.44 18.93
CA ILE A 105 19.12 -4.84 18.70
C ILE A 105 20.21 -5.91 18.53
N GLU A 106 20.04 -7.07 19.18
CA GLU A 106 20.93 -8.23 19.05
C GLU A 106 20.71 -9.04 17.76
N GLY A 107 19.77 -8.61 16.90
CA GLY A 107 19.43 -9.28 15.64
C GLY A 107 18.51 -10.50 15.79
N ARG A 108 18.04 -10.81 17.01
CA ARG A 108 17.06 -11.89 17.22
C ARG A 108 15.67 -11.45 16.79
N GLU A 109 15.02 -12.28 15.99
CA GLU A 109 13.65 -12.08 15.53
C GLU A 109 12.65 -12.91 16.34
N TYR A 110 11.51 -12.34 16.70
CA TYR A 110 10.43 -13.05 17.40
C TYR A 110 9.06 -12.47 17.06
N LEU A 111 8.03 -13.31 17.20
CA LEU A 111 6.63 -12.98 16.96
C LEU A 111 5.83 -13.12 18.27
N SER A 112 4.98 -12.16 18.60
CA SER A 112 4.15 -12.24 19.82
C SER A 112 2.89 -11.37 19.71
N GLY A 113 1.78 -11.89 20.24
CA GLY A 113 0.52 -11.15 20.37
C GLY A 113 0.36 -10.40 21.71
N ASN A 114 1.30 -10.56 22.65
CA ASN A 114 1.15 -10.06 24.03
C ASN A 114 2.32 -9.17 24.50
N THR A 115 3.12 -8.65 23.58
CA THR A 115 4.37 -7.94 23.92
C THR A 115 4.13 -6.55 24.49
N LYS A 116 2.97 -5.95 24.19
CA LYS A 116 2.57 -4.66 24.71
C LYS A 116 1.34 -4.79 25.61
N ARG A 117 1.31 -4.05 26.72
CA ARG A 117 0.21 -4.06 27.69
C ARG A 117 -0.03 -2.69 28.29
N TYR A 118 -1.23 -2.49 28.81
CA TYR A 118 -1.55 -1.29 29.57
C TYR A 118 -1.02 -1.45 31.00
N ARG A 119 -0.01 -0.65 31.36
CA ARG A 119 0.75 -0.80 32.63
C ARG A 119 -0.15 -0.85 33.89
N PRO A 120 -1.22 -0.04 34.03
CA PRO A 120 -2.12 -0.12 35.20
C PRO A 120 -2.76 -1.50 35.41
N PHE A 121 -2.96 -2.29 34.36
CA PHE A 121 -3.57 -3.61 34.44
C PHE A 121 -2.65 -4.68 35.05
N GLU A 122 -1.36 -4.38 35.26
CA GLU A 122 -0.44 -5.35 35.83
C GLU A 122 -0.81 -5.73 37.26
N SER A 123 -1.41 -4.82 38.02
CA SER A 123 -1.93 -5.09 39.37
C SER A 123 -2.97 -6.22 39.41
N VAL A 124 -3.77 -6.37 38.35
CA VAL A 124 -4.76 -7.46 38.19
C VAL A 124 -4.06 -8.77 37.82
N ARG A 125 -3.01 -8.69 37.01
CA ARG A 125 -2.26 -9.85 36.49
C ARG A 125 -1.31 -10.45 37.52
N SER A 126 -0.70 -9.62 38.35
CA SER A 126 0.20 -10.00 39.43
C SER A 126 -0.52 -10.38 40.74
N ALA A 127 -1.86 -10.32 40.76
CA ALA A 127 -2.65 -10.64 41.93
C ALA A 127 -2.47 -12.12 42.36
N ALA A 128 -2.32 -12.35 43.67
CA ALA A 128 -1.91 -13.65 44.21
C ALA A 128 -3.00 -14.74 44.18
N SER A 129 -4.28 -14.36 44.07
CA SER A 129 -5.40 -15.30 44.05
C SER A 129 -6.53 -14.84 43.13
N ALA A 130 -7.44 -15.75 42.77
CA ALA A 130 -8.62 -15.44 41.97
C ALA A 130 -9.60 -14.46 42.64
N ALA A 131 -9.57 -14.34 43.97
CA ALA A 131 -10.33 -13.32 44.69
C ALA A 131 -9.65 -11.95 44.55
N ASP A 132 -8.33 -11.90 44.69
CA ASP A 132 -7.54 -10.67 44.57
C ASP A 132 -7.58 -10.13 43.14
N THR A 133 -7.52 -10.99 42.12
CA THR A 133 -7.68 -10.59 40.71
C THR A 133 -9.01 -9.87 40.48
N ARG A 134 -10.11 -10.43 40.99
CA ARG A 134 -11.44 -9.80 40.82
C ARG A 134 -11.55 -8.48 41.57
N LYS A 135 -10.95 -8.39 42.77
CA LYS A 135 -10.93 -7.16 43.55
C LYS A 135 -10.13 -6.06 42.84
N ALA A 136 -8.91 -6.39 42.40
CA ALA A 136 -8.05 -5.46 41.66
C ALA A 136 -8.72 -5.00 40.35
N TYR A 137 -9.38 -5.91 39.64
CA TYR A 137 -10.14 -5.56 38.43
C TYR A 137 -11.26 -4.57 38.72
N GLU A 138 -12.04 -4.81 39.77
CA GLU A 138 -13.15 -3.92 40.14
C GLU A 138 -12.65 -2.55 40.65
N GLU A 139 -11.48 -2.50 41.28
CA GLU A 139 -10.81 -1.25 41.66
C GLU A 139 -10.39 -0.44 40.43
N ILE A 140 -9.81 -1.09 39.40
CA ILE A 140 -9.48 -0.43 38.13
C ILE A 140 -10.73 0.05 37.41
N ARG A 141 -11.74 -0.83 37.29
CA ARG A 141 -13.02 -0.51 36.65
C ARG A 141 -13.69 0.72 37.26
N LYS A 142 -13.57 0.91 38.58
CA LYS A 142 -14.13 2.07 39.32
C LYS A 142 -13.20 3.27 39.41
N SER A 143 -11.98 3.18 38.88
CA SER A 143 -10.99 4.26 39.00
C SER A 143 -11.35 5.49 38.17
N CYS A 144 -12.04 5.32 37.04
CA CYS A 144 -12.58 6.42 36.24
C CYS A 144 -13.90 6.01 35.53
N PRO A 145 -14.74 6.99 35.13
CA PRO A 145 -16.00 6.72 34.43
C PRO A 145 -15.85 6.02 33.07
N GLU A 146 -14.73 6.25 32.39
CA GLU A 146 -14.41 5.65 31.08
C GLU A 146 -14.24 4.13 31.21
N PHE A 147 -13.39 3.67 32.13
CA PHE A 147 -13.26 2.24 32.43
C PHE A 147 -14.55 1.61 32.94
N GLU A 148 -15.37 2.34 33.72
CA GLU A 148 -16.64 1.78 34.19
C GLU A 148 -17.61 1.50 33.03
N SER A 149 -17.51 2.28 31.95
CA SER A 149 -18.31 2.15 30.73
C SER A 149 -17.78 1.11 29.74
N GLU A 150 -16.46 0.95 29.63
CA GLU A 150 -15.82 0.06 28.65
C GLU A 150 -15.50 -1.34 29.21
N LEU A 151 -15.16 -1.44 30.51
CA LEU A 151 -14.89 -2.72 31.17
C LEU A 151 -16.16 -3.28 31.83
N SER A 152 -16.62 -4.42 31.33
CA SER A 152 -17.82 -5.10 31.86
C SER A 152 -17.60 -5.68 33.27
N SER A 153 -18.67 -5.86 34.05
CA SER A 153 -18.57 -6.54 35.34
C SER A 153 -18.32 -8.04 35.15
N VAL A 154 -17.39 -8.63 35.90
CA VAL A 154 -16.96 -10.03 35.72
C VAL A 154 -17.20 -10.88 36.96
N ASN A 155 -17.46 -12.18 36.76
CA ASN A 155 -17.74 -13.13 37.86
C ASN A 155 -16.57 -14.07 38.19
N SER A 156 -15.53 -14.12 37.35
CA SER A 156 -14.37 -15.01 37.49
C SER A 156 -13.06 -14.26 37.20
N ALA A 157 -11.95 -14.78 37.73
CA ALA A 157 -10.62 -14.22 37.45
C ALA A 157 -10.18 -14.42 35.99
N ALA A 158 -10.70 -15.45 35.31
CA ALA A 158 -10.48 -15.65 33.88
C ALA A 158 -11.17 -14.56 33.06
N ALA A 159 -12.46 -14.33 33.30
CA ALA A 159 -13.23 -13.27 32.65
C ALA A 159 -12.64 -11.87 32.90
N ALA A 160 -12.11 -11.62 34.10
CA ALA A 160 -11.39 -10.38 34.41
C ALA A 160 -10.17 -10.20 33.48
N LYS A 161 -9.33 -11.23 33.32
CA LYS A 161 -8.15 -11.17 32.46
C LYS A 161 -8.51 -11.06 30.98
N GLU A 162 -9.57 -11.74 30.54
CA GLU A 162 -10.07 -11.66 29.16
C GLU A 162 -10.61 -10.28 28.82
N ALA A 163 -11.37 -9.65 29.74
CA ALA A 163 -11.86 -8.28 29.56
C ALA A 163 -10.72 -7.26 29.40
N LEU A 164 -9.64 -7.40 30.17
CA LEU A 164 -8.46 -6.54 30.03
C LEU A 164 -7.76 -6.73 28.69
N VAL A 165 -7.66 -7.97 28.18
CA VAL A 165 -7.08 -8.24 26.86
C VAL A 165 -7.95 -7.66 25.73
N ALA A 166 -9.27 -7.77 25.83
CA ALA A 166 -10.19 -7.17 24.86
C ALA A 166 -10.07 -5.64 24.85
N TRP A 167 -9.96 -5.01 26.02
CA TRP A 167 -9.74 -3.57 26.10
C TRP A 167 -8.40 -3.14 25.50
N GLU A 168 -7.31 -3.84 25.84
CA GLU A 168 -5.97 -3.56 25.30
C GLU A 168 -5.90 -3.74 23.79
N SER A 169 -6.66 -4.70 23.24
CA SER A 169 -6.67 -4.87 21.78
C SER A 169 -7.31 -3.69 21.07
N GLU A 170 -8.20 -2.94 21.72
CA GLU A 170 -8.86 -1.72 21.22
C GLU A 170 -8.05 -0.44 21.45
N HIS A 171 -7.11 -0.44 22.40
CA HIS A 171 -6.34 0.74 22.85
C HIS A 171 -4.82 0.59 22.63
N ILE A 172 -4.43 0.22 21.41
CA ILE A 172 -3.04 -0.14 21.06
C ILE A 172 -2.04 1.00 21.33
N ASP A 173 -2.46 2.25 21.14
CA ASP A 173 -1.61 3.43 21.30
C ASP A 173 -1.26 3.74 22.76
N GLU A 174 -1.98 3.16 23.72
CA GLU A 174 -1.75 3.33 25.16
C GLU A 174 -0.89 2.23 25.78
N LEU A 175 -0.45 1.24 24.97
CA LEU A 175 0.27 0.08 25.46
C LEU A 175 1.79 0.34 25.54
N GLU A 176 2.40 -0.12 26.62
CA GLU A 176 3.85 -0.09 26.85
C GLU A 176 4.49 -1.48 26.62
N ASP A 177 5.78 -1.49 26.28
CA ASP A 177 6.57 -2.72 26.18
C ASP A 177 6.75 -3.40 27.54
N MET A 178 6.54 -4.71 27.58
CA MET A 178 6.74 -5.53 28.78
C MET A 178 8.11 -6.23 28.75
N GLU A 179 8.78 -6.31 29.90
CA GLU A 179 10.05 -7.06 30.08
C GLU A 179 9.90 -8.59 29.99
N THR A 180 8.69 -9.11 29.78
CA THR A 180 8.48 -10.55 29.67
C THR A 180 9.07 -11.13 28.39
N THR A 181 10.20 -11.83 28.54
CA THR A 181 10.88 -12.74 27.59
C THR A 181 10.05 -13.99 27.23
N ILE A 182 8.72 -13.97 27.39
CA ILE A 182 7.90 -15.12 27.04
C ILE A 182 7.75 -15.12 25.53
N GLU A 183 8.72 -15.75 24.87
CA GLU A 183 8.65 -16.24 23.50
C GLU A 183 7.37 -17.09 23.38
N THR A 184 6.27 -16.46 23.05
CA THR A 184 5.14 -17.18 22.52
C THR A 184 5.51 -17.53 21.10
N ASN A 185 6.22 -18.64 20.92
CA ASN A 185 6.42 -19.24 19.62
C ASN A 185 5.03 -19.49 19.02
N PHE A 186 4.51 -18.50 18.30
CA PHE A 186 3.51 -18.69 17.26
C PHE A 186 4.23 -19.57 16.24
N PHE A 187 4.19 -20.89 16.48
CA PHE A 187 4.96 -21.86 15.73
C PHE A 187 4.76 -21.62 14.23
N GLY A 188 5.84 -21.28 13.53
CA GLY A 188 6.04 -21.43 12.09
C GLY A 188 5.00 -20.82 11.17
N PHE A 189 5.20 -19.57 10.74
CA PHE A 189 4.54 -19.00 9.56
C PHE A 189 4.84 -19.83 8.28
N ASN A 190 6.01 -20.49 8.23
CA ASN A 190 6.48 -21.26 7.09
C ASN A 190 6.38 -22.79 7.23
N GLY A 191 5.42 -23.35 7.99
CA GLY A 191 5.21 -24.79 7.83
C GLY A 191 4.21 -25.55 8.68
N THR A 192 3.69 -25.03 9.80
CA THR A 192 2.72 -25.78 10.66
C THR A 192 2.03 -24.85 11.67
N GLY A 193 1.80 -23.58 11.29
CA GLY A 193 1.32 -22.57 12.23
C GLY A 193 -0.19 -22.45 12.29
N LYS A 194 -0.71 -22.19 13.50
CA LYS A 194 -2.11 -21.86 13.75
C LYS A 194 -2.67 -20.72 12.86
N MET A 195 -1.82 -19.82 12.35
CA MET A 195 -2.24 -18.71 11.47
C MET A 195 -2.46 -19.10 10.02
N SER A 196 -1.74 -20.06 9.45
CA SER A 196 -1.90 -20.38 8.01
C SER A 196 -3.31 -20.88 7.67
N ASP A 197 -3.99 -21.43 8.68
CA ASP A 197 -5.38 -21.88 8.61
C ASP A 197 -6.40 -20.73 8.71
N LEU A 198 -6.00 -19.59 9.27
CA LEU A 198 -6.87 -18.41 9.46
C LEU A 198 -6.64 -17.36 8.37
N PHE A 199 -5.39 -17.10 8.01
CA PHE A 199 -5.00 -15.98 7.16
C PHE A 199 -3.76 -16.31 6.32
N ASN A 200 -3.83 -16.00 5.02
CA ASN A 200 -2.76 -16.21 4.07
C ASN A 200 -2.37 -14.89 3.41
N PHE A 201 -1.11 -14.50 3.54
CA PHE A 201 -0.56 -13.34 2.86
C PHE A 201 0.18 -13.79 1.59
N VAL A 202 -0.18 -13.22 0.45
CA VAL A 202 0.45 -13.51 -0.84
C VAL A 202 1.06 -12.22 -1.36
N PHE A 203 2.39 -12.18 -1.49
CA PHE A 203 3.10 -11.04 -2.02
C PHE A 203 3.51 -11.27 -3.47
N VAL A 204 3.21 -10.30 -4.33
CA VAL A 204 3.57 -10.26 -5.74
C VAL A 204 4.46 -9.05 -5.96
N GLY A 205 5.77 -9.27 -5.93
CA GLY A 205 6.77 -8.22 -6.18
C GLY A 205 6.71 -7.69 -7.62
N ALA A 206 7.28 -6.50 -7.84
CA ALA A 206 7.37 -5.91 -9.18
C ALA A 206 8.22 -6.79 -10.13
N ASP A 207 9.30 -7.37 -9.61
CA ASP A 207 10.22 -8.24 -10.35
C ASP A 207 9.77 -9.69 -10.42
N LEU A 208 8.73 -10.10 -9.68
CA LEU A 208 8.27 -11.49 -9.62
C LEU A 208 7.86 -11.99 -11.01
N ARG A 209 8.60 -12.98 -11.51
CA ARG A 209 8.39 -13.57 -12.84
C ARG A 209 7.57 -14.83 -12.72
N ALA A 210 6.57 -14.97 -13.59
CA ALA A 210 5.79 -16.21 -13.68
C ALA A 210 6.66 -17.44 -13.97
N ALA A 211 7.80 -17.26 -14.66
CA ALA A 211 8.75 -18.34 -14.93
C ALA A 211 9.32 -18.94 -13.63
N GLU A 212 9.77 -18.09 -12.71
CA GLU A 212 10.30 -18.50 -11.40
C GLU A 212 9.21 -19.20 -10.57
N GLU A 213 7.98 -18.69 -10.67
CA GLU A 213 6.81 -19.27 -10.01
C GLU A 213 6.42 -20.66 -10.56
N THR A 214 6.81 -20.99 -11.79
CA THR A 214 6.56 -22.30 -12.42
C THR A 214 7.69 -23.31 -12.26
N GLU A 215 8.86 -22.90 -11.76
CA GLU A 215 10.02 -23.78 -11.58
C GLU A 215 10.11 -24.34 -10.14
N ASP A 216 9.80 -23.54 -9.11
CA ASP A 216 9.86 -23.97 -7.69
C ASP A 216 8.48 -24.40 -7.13
N ASN A 217 7.99 -25.51 -7.67
CA ASN A 217 6.60 -26.01 -7.57
C ASN A 217 5.96 -26.17 -6.17
N LYS A 218 6.66 -25.94 -5.06
CA LYS A 218 6.12 -26.09 -3.69
C LYS A 218 6.04 -24.77 -2.92
N SER A 219 7.00 -23.87 -3.11
CA SER A 219 7.08 -22.60 -2.38
C SER A 219 6.30 -21.50 -3.11
N THR A 220 6.21 -21.62 -4.44
CA THR A 220 5.65 -20.61 -5.34
C THR A 220 4.14 -20.55 -5.26
N THR A 221 3.60 -19.39 -5.59
CA THR A 221 2.18 -19.10 -5.64
C THR A 221 1.46 -19.99 -6.65
N ILE A 222 2.03 -20.16 -7.85
CA ILE A 222 1.49 -21.06 -8.89
C ILE A 222 1.59 -22.53 -8.47
N GLY A 223 2.68 -22.93 -7.81
CA GLY A 223 2.80 -24.27 -7.22
C GLY A 223 1.69 -24.56 -6.21
N LYS A 224 1.42 -23.61 -5.30
CA LYS A 224 0.32 -23.69 -4.31
C LYS A 224 -1.05 -23.77 -4.99
N ILE A 225 -1.26 -23.10 -6.14
CA ILE A 225 -2.49 -23.23 -6.95
C ILE A 225 -2.66 -24.67 -7.42
N LEU A 226 -1.63 -25.21 -8.09
CA LEU A 226 -1.68 -26.55 -8.66
C LEU A 226 -1.77 -27.64 -7.59
N GLU A 227 -1.24 -27.41 -6.39
CA GLU A 227 -1.41 -28.30 -5.25
C GLU A 227 -2.84 -28.28 -4.71
N ARG A 228 -3.47 -27.10 -4.59
CA ARG A 228 -4.84 -26.97 -4.07
C ARG A 228 -5.93 -27.35 -5.07
N SER A 229 -5.71 -27.09 -6.34
CA SER A 229 -6.71 -27.34 -7.40
C SER A 229 -6.74 -28.80 -7.87
N ILE A 230 -5.80 -29.64 -7.43
CA ILE A 230 -5.70 -31.05 -7.81
C ILE A 230 -5.88 -31.90 -6.55
N ASP A 231 -7.00 -32.62 -6.43
CA ASP A 231 -7.17 -33.64 -5.38
C ASP A 231 -6.26 -34.84 -5.70
N ARG A 232 -5.26 -35.06 -4.83
CA ARG A 232 -4.26 -36.12 -4.98
C ARG A 232 -4.49 -37.28 -4.04
N THR A 233 -5.51 -37.24 -3.19
CA THR A 233 -5.68 -38.19 -2.09
C THR A 233 -5.63 -39.63 -2.58
N ALA A 234 -6.39 -39.94 -3.63
CA ALA A 234 -6.43 -41.27 -4.24
C ALA A 234 -5.12 -41.67 -4.96
N VAL A 235 -4.38 -40.71 -5.52
CA VAL A 235 -3.11 -40.96 -6.22
C VAL A 235 -1.99 -41.19 -5.20
N ASP A 236 -1.94 -40.37 -4.16
CA ASP A 236 -0.96 -40.47 -3.08
C ASP A 236 -1.11 -41.80 -2.32
N GLU A 237 -2.33 -42.26 -2.06
CA GLU A 237 -2.59 -43.59 -1.49
C GLU A 237 -2.00 -44.73 -2.35
N GLN A 238 -2.15 -44.64 -3.68
CA GLN A 238 -1.59 -45.65 -4.59
C GLN A 238 -0.06 -45.60 -4.65
N ILE A 239 0.53 -44.41 -4.66
CA ILE A 239 1.99 -44.24 -4.62
C ILE A 239 2.57 -44.80 -3.31
N GLN A 240 1.91 -44.53 -2.18
CA GLN A 240 2.30 -45.09 -0.87
C GLN A 240 2.25 -46.62 -0.87
N ALA A 241 1.23 -47.23 -1.48
CA ALA A 241 1.15 -48.68 -1.59
C ALA A 241 2.31 -49.27 -2.43
N ILE A 242 2.75 -48.58 -3.49
CA ILE A 242 3.90 -49.00 -4.30
C ILE A 242 5.20 -48.91 -3.50
N ILE A 243 5.39 -47.83 -2.75
CA ILE A 243 6.59 -47.63 -1.91
C ILE A 243 6.67 -48.72 -0.83
N ALA A 244 5.57 -48.96 -0.12
CA ALA A 244 5.51 -50.01 0.90
C ALA A 244 5.84 -51.41 0.32
N LYS A 245 5.41 -51.67 -0.92
CA LYS A 245 5.77 -52.91 -1.62
C LYS A 245 7.25 -52.97 -1.98
N ALA A 246 7.83 -51.87 -2.47
CA ALA A 246 9.25 -51.79 -2.83
C ALA A 246 10.17 -51.95 -1.60
N GLU A 247 9.81 -51.33 -0.47
CA GLU A 247 10.55 -51.48 0.79
C GLU A 247 10.60 -52.94 1.25
N LYS A 248 9.48 -53.66 1.11
CA LYS A 248 9.38 -55.08 1.44
C LYS A 248 10.23 -55.96 0.52
N GLU A 249 10.17 -55.74 -0.80
CA GLU A 249 11.00 -56.50 -1.76
C GLU A 249 12.50 -56.24 -1.52
N GLU A 250 12.88 -55.01 -1.21
CA GLU A 250 14.26 -54.69 -0.80
C GLU A 250 14.64 -55.38 0.51
N GLU A 251 13.71 -55.54 1.46
CA GLU A 251 13.92 -56.32 2.70
C GLU A 251 14.32 -57.75 2.42
N GLU A 252 13.56 -58.42 1.56
CA GLU A 252 13.79 -59.80 1.18
C GLU A 252 15.15 -59.97 0.49
N ILE A 253 15.53 -59.08 -0.45
CA ILE A 253 16.80 -59.15 -1.17
C ILE A 253 18.03 -59.02 -0.24
N TYR A 254 18.00 -58.08 0.71
CA TYR A 254 19.12 -57.92 1.64
C TYR A 254 19.21 -59.06 2.64
N ASN A 255 18.07 -59.54 3.15
CA ASN A 255 18.05 -60.69 4.05
C ASN A 255 18.63 -61.94 3.38
N GLU A 256 18.30 -62.18 2.11
CA GLU A 256 18.85 -63.28 1.31
C GLU A 256 20.35 -63.09 0.99
N GLY A 257 20.78 -61.88 0.64
CA GLY A 257 22.14 -61.62 0.17
C GLY A 257 23.19 -61.51 1.28
N VAL A 258 22.87 -60.81 2.38
CA VAL A 258 23.83 -60.45 3.44
C VAL A 258 23.36 -60.80 4.85
N GLY A 259 22.13 -61.29 5.03
CA GLY A 259 21.58 -61.63 6.35
C GLY A 259 22.46 -62.62 7.13
N GLU A 260 22.87 -63.72 6.52
CA GLU A 260 23.80 -64.67 7.15
C GLU A 260 25.15 -64.03 7.49
N GLN A 261 25.65 -63.13 6.65
CA GLN A 261 26.94 -62.46 6.88
C GLN A 261 26.86 -61.52 8.09
N LEU A 262 25.76 -60.77 8.22
CA LEU A 262 25.49 -59.89 9.35
C LEU A 262 25.30 -60.68 10.65
N GLN A 263 24.60 -61.82 10.60
CA GLN A 263 24.44 -62.69 11.75
C GLN A 263 25.79 -63.27 12.21
N ARG A 264 26.61 -63.77 11.27
CA ARG A 264 27.98 -64.25 11.59
C ARG A 264 28.86 -63.14 12.16
N LEU A 265 28.74 -61.91 11.66
CA LEU A 265 29.49 -60.77 12.19
C LEU A 265 29.01 -60.39 13.60
N SER A 266 27.70 -60.40 13.83
CA SER A 266 27.08 -60.16 15.15
C SER A 266 27.56 -61.19 16.18
N THR A 267 27.60 -62.48 15.81
CA THR A 267 28.14 -63.55 16.67
C THR A 267 29.62 -63.30 17.00
N LYS A 268 30.46 -63.03 15.99
CA LYS A 268 31.89 -62.77 16.20
C LYS A 268 32.16 -61.54 17.07
N LEU A 269 31.37 -60.47 16.89
CA LEU A 269 31.47 -59.26 17.70
C LEU A 269 31.00 -59.52 19.14
N THR A 270 29.91 -60.26 19.31
CA THR A 270 29.38 -60.65 20.63
C THR A 270 30.39 -61.52 21.40
N GLU A 271 31.01 -62.51 20.75
CA GLU A 271 32.08 -63.32 21.35
C GLU A 271 33.26 -62.45 21.81
N LYS A 272 33.68 -61.48 21.00
CA LYS A 272 34.76 -60.56 21.39
C LYS A 272 34.35 -59.62 22.52
N VAL A 273 33.17 -58.99 22.44
CA VAL A 273 32.72 -58.00 23.42
C VAL A 273 32.40 -58.64 24.77
N SER A 274 31.87 -59.86 24.78
CA SER A 274 31.59 -60.60 26.02
C SER A 274 32.86 -60.88 26.85
N SER A 275 34.04 -60.93 26.22
CA SER A 275 35.33 -61.04 26.93
C SER A 275 35.71 -59.76 27.71
N PHE A 276 35.17 -58.60 27.32
CA PHE A 276 35.45 -57.31 27.97
C PHE A 276 34.27 -56.79 28.80
N SER A 277 33.03 -57.21 28.49
CA SER A 277 31.80 -56.75 29.13
C SER A 277 30.80 -57.89 29.25
N TYR A 278 30.60 -58.40 30.47
CA TYR A 278 29.71 -59.53 30.73
C TYR A 278 28.23 -59.16 30.50
N GLY A 279 27.47 -60.05 29.85
CA GLY A 279 26.02 -59.90 29.65
C GLY A 279 25.58 -58.93 28.57
N LYS A 280 26.48 -58.48 27.67
CA LYS A 280 26.12 -57.62 26.53
C LYS A 280 26.28 -58.36 25.20
N GLU A 281 25.24 -58.29 24.37
CA GLU A 281 25.24 -58.82 23.01
C GLU A 281 25.33 -57.69 21.98
N VAL A 282 25.97 -57.97 20.84
CA VAL A 282 26.15 -57.02 19.73
C VAL A 282 25.42 -57.56 18.52
N THR A 283 24.38 -56.84 18.10
CA THR A 283 23.67 -57.08 16.85
C THR A 283 24.11 -56.07 15.81
N VAL A 284 24.50 -56.56 14.64
CA VAL A 284 24.76 -55.73 13.46
C VAL A 284 23.54 -55.81 12.58
N GLU A 285 22.81 -54.71 12.52
CA GLU A 285 21.58 -54.58 11.73
C GLU A 285 21.80 -53.64 10.56
N ASN A 286 20.97 -53.77 9.53
CA ASN A 286 20.98 -52.86 8.39
C ASN A 286 20.11 -51.64 8.71
N ASN A 287 20.74 -50.50 9.01
CA ASN A 287 20.04 -49.22 9.17
C ASN A 287 19.76 -48.61 7.79
N ARG A 288 18.52 -48.78 7.32
CA ARG A 288 18.06 -48.25 6.03
C ARG A 288 17.72 -46.77 6.12
N GLY A 289 17.87 -46.10 4.98
CA GLY A 289 17.19 -44.83 4.74
C GLY A 289 15.75 -45.10 4.28
N GLU A 290 14.80 -44.31 4.80
CA GLU A 290 13.39 -44.34 4.39
C GLU A 290 13.25 -44.00 2.88
N ILE A 291 12.50 -44.80 2.11
CA ILE A 291 12.22 -44.48 0.71
C ILE A 291 11.15 -43.39 0.69
N LYS A 292 11.59 -42.13 0.61
CA LYS A 292 10.66 -41.01 0.59
C LYS A 292 9.94 -40.92 -0.77
N PRO A 293 8.60 -40.74 -0.78
CA PRO A 293 7.87 -40.51 -2.03
C PRO A 293 8.42 -39.29 -2.77
N THR A 294 8.80 -39.47 -4.03
CA THR A 294 9.09 -38.34 -4.92
C THR A 294 7.77 -37.64 -5.24
N LYS A 295 7.54 -36.47 -4.64
CA LYS A 295 6.34 -35.68 -4.92
C LYS A 295 6.27 -35.30 -6.40
N THR A 296 5.10 -35.48 -7.02
CA THR A 296 4.83 -35.09 -8.42
C THR A 296 4.94 -33.57 -8.61
N THR A 297 5.75 -33.16 -9.58
CA THR A 297 5.91 -31.77 -10.02
C THR A 297 5.07 -31.51 -11.27
N PHE A 298 4.41 -30.36 -11.35
CA PHE A 298 3.59 -29.96 -12.51
C PHE A 298 4.32 -28.87 -13.27
N GLY A 299 4.39 -29.00 -14.59
CA GLY A 299 4.95 -27.97 -15.47
C GLY A 299 3.85 -27.26 -16.25
N ILE A 300 4.02 -25.96 -16.49
CA ILE A 300 3.14 -25.18 -17.36
C ILE A 300 3.82 -25.00 -18.72
N ARG A 301 3.10 -25.31 -19.80
CA ARG A 301 3.53 -25.02 -21.18
C ARG A 301 2.51 -24.13 -21.86
N ILE A 302 3.00 -23.27 -22.74
CA ILE A 302 2.19 -22.32 -23.50
C ILE A 302 2.12 -22.77 -24.94
N ASP A 303 0.89 -23.03 -25.40
CA ASP A 303 0.57 -23.31 -26.79
C ASP A 303 0.32 -22.00 -27.52
N ASP A 304 1.19 -21.69 -28.48
CA ASP A 304 1.00 -20.58 -29.41
C ASP A 304 0.95 -21.16 -30.83
N CYS A 305 -0.28 -21.24 -31.35
CA CYS A 305 -0.60 -21.86 -32.63
C CYS A 305 -0.06 -23.31 -32.71
N SER A 306 1.00 -23.55 -33.49
CA SER A 306 1.60 -24.87 -33.70
C SER A 306 2.87 -25.11 -32.86
N MET A 307 3.23 -24.19 -31.97
CA MET A 307 4.45 -24.27 -31.17
C MET A 307 4.15 -24.30 -29.67
N GLN A 308 4.76 -25.26 -28.96
CA GLN A 308 4.73 -25.30 -27.51
C GLN A 308 6.01 -24.70 -26.93
N THR A 309 5.88 -23.79 -25.99
CA THR A 309 7.02 -23.12 -25.35
C THR A 309 6.90 -23.13 -23.82
N ASN A 310 8.02 -22.88 -23.15
CA ASN A 310 8.03 -22.62 -21.71
C ASN A 310 7.63 -21.15 -21.45
N VAL A 311 7.00 -20.89 -20.30
CA VAL A 311 6.63 -19.55 -19.81
C VAL A 311 7.82 -18.58 -19.85
N VAL A 312 9.05 -19.02 -19.57
CA VAL A 312 10.26 -18.18 -19.60
C VAL A 312 10.54 -17.55 -20.97
N HIS A 313 10.08 -18.18 -22.06
CA HIS A 313 10.26 -17.68 -23.43
C HIS A 313 9.12 -16.77 -23.89
N GLN A 314 8.12 -16.55 -23.06
CA GLN A 314 7.02 -15.61 -23.34
C GLN A 314 7.42 -14.18 -22.97
N GLY A 315 6.83 -13.20 -23.65
CA GLY A 315 7.00 -11.79 -23.30
C GLY A 315 6.50 -11.48 -21.88
N HIS A 316 7.12 -10.50 -21.21
CA HIS A 316 6.79 -10.16 -19.82
C HIS A 316 5.31 -9.81 -19.59
N GLY A 317 4.66 -9.15 -20.55
CA GLY A 317 3.23 -8.85 -20.46
C GLY A 317 2.36 -10.11 -20.34
N PHE A 318 2.68 -11.16 -21.11
CA PHE A 318 2.02 -12.47 -21.02
C PHE A 318 2.34 -13.17 -19.70
N GLN A 319 3.62 -13.21 -19.30
CA GLN A 319 4.02 -13.81 -18.02
C GLN A 319 3.26 -13.19 -16.84
N ARG A 320 3.17 -11.86 -16.78
CA ARG A 320 2.44 -11.14 -15.74
C ARG A 320 0.93 -11.37 -15.81
N THR A 321 0.36 -11.46 -17.02
CA THR A 321 -1.04 -11.86 -17.23
C THR A 321 -1.32 -13.26 -16.69
N LEU A 322 -0.42 -14.21 -16.95
CA LEU A 322 -0.53 -15.59 -16.47
C LEU A 322 -0.48 -15.64 -14.94
N LEU A 323 0.46 -14.93 -14.31
CA LEU A 323 0.58 -14.86 -12.85
C LEU A 323 -0.70 -14.33 -12.20
N ILE A 324 -1.25 -13.23 -12.71
CA ILE A 324 -2.47 -12.62 -12.17
C ILE A 324 -3.70 -13.50 -12.45
N SER A 325 -3.79 -14.11 -13.63
CA SER A 325 -4.86 -15.07 -13.96
C SER A 325 -4.80 -16.28 -13.01
N ALA A 326 -3.61 -16.78 -12.73
CA ALA A 326 -3.41 -17.88 -11.80
C ALA A 326 -3.87 -17.50 -10.39
N LEU A 327 -3.50 -16.30 -9.89
CA LEU A 327 -3.99 -15.76 -8.62
C LEU A 327 -5.51 -15.64 -8.57
N SER A 328 -6.13 -15.20 -9.67
CA SER A 328 -7.58 -15.10 -9.80
C SER A 328 -8.23 -16.49 -9.72
N VAL A 329 -7.65 -17.49 -10.39
CA VAL A 329 -8.09 -18.88 -10.27
C VAL A 329 -7.90 -19.42 -8.86
N LEU A 330 -6.81 -19.08 -8.15
CA LEU A 330 -6.61 -19.47 -6.74
C LEU A 330 -7.71 -18.92 -5.83
N ALA A 331 -8.07 -17.66 -6.08
CA ALA A 331 -9.14 -16.97 -5.41
C ALA A 331 -10.52 -17.62 -5.66
N GLU A 332 -10.75 -18.14 -6.87
CA GLU A 332 -12.00 -18.78 -7.30
C GLU A 332 -12.08 -20.27 -6.96
N SER A 333 -10.96 -21.00 -7.00
CA SER A 333 -10.89 -22.45 -6.86
C SER A 333 -11.11 -22.95 -5.44
N LYS A 334 -11.51 -22.08 -4.51
CA LYS A 334 -12.11 -22.45 -3.23
C LYS A 334 -13.47 -23.12 -3.42
N GLN A 335 -13.45 -24.30 -4.02
CA GLN A 335 -14.36 -25.38 -3.65
C GLN A 335 -13.63 -26.25 -2.63
N VAL A 336 -14.24 -26.39 -1.44
CA VAL A 336 -13.91 -27.35 -0.35
C VAL A 336 -12.92 -26.85 0.75
N ASP A 337 -13.51 -26.63 1.94
CA ASP A 337 -12.99 -26.67 3.32
C ASP A 337 -12.03 -25.64 3.96
N THR A 338 -11.46 -24.66 3.26
CA THR A 338 -10.63 -23.63 3.94
C THR A 338 -11.30 -22.25 4.00
N GLN A 339 -11.95 -21.95 5.13
CA GLN A 339 -12.51 -20.63 5.49
C GLN A 339 -11.45 -19.52 5.70
N SER A 340 -10.18 -19.74 5.36
CA SER A 340 -9.09 -18.77 5.58
C SER A 340 -9.27 -17.50 4.74
N THR A 341 -8.88 -16.35 5.26
CA THR A 341 -8.81 -15.10 4.49
C THR A 341 -7.53 -15.06 3.66
N ILE A 342 -7.57 -14.51 2.45
CA ILE A 342 -6.38 -14.23 1.63
C ILE A 342 -6.18 -12.73 1.55
N CYS A 343 -4.98 -12.26 1.87
CA CYS A 343 -4.55 -10.89 1.57
C CYS A 343 -3.54 -10.93 0.42
N LEU A 344 -3.94 -10.36 -0.72
CA LEU A 344 -3.12 -10.24 -1.90
C LEU A 344 -2.44 -8.87 -1.92
N ALA A 345 -1.12 -8.87 -1.74
CA ALA A 345 -0.28 -7.68 -1.79
C ALA A 345 0.46 -7.62 -3.14
N ILE A 346 0.14 -6.63 -3.98
CA ILE A 346 0.69 -6.52 -5.34
C ILE A 346 1.49 -5.23 -5.50
N GLU A 347 2.75 -5.35 -5.89
CA GLU A 347 3.59 -4.23 -6.27
C GLU A 347 3.54 -4.03 -7.79
N GLU A 348 3.19 -2.82 -8.24
CA GLU A 348 3.12 -2.40 -9.64
C GLU A 348 2.33 -3.40 -10.53
N PRO A 349 1.01 -3.57 -10.28
CA PRO A 349 0.17 -4.46 -11.09
C PRO A 349 0.15 -4.08 -12.58
N GLU A 350 0.42 -2.81 -12.91
CA GLU A 350 0.53 -2.30 -14.29
C GLU A 350 1.83 -2.69 -15.02
N LEU A 351 2.85 -3.19 -14.31
CA LEU A 351 4.18 -3.39 -14.89
C LEU A 351 4.12 -4.39 -16.06
N TYR A 352 4.76 -4.02 -17.18
CA TYR A 352 4.75 -4.74 -18.46
C TYR A 352 3.38 -4.88 -19.15
N GLN A 353 2.35 -4.12 -18.72
CA GLN A 353 1.02 -4.14 -19.34
C GLN A 353 0.80 -2.94 -20.25
N CYS A 354 0.12 -3.14 -21.37
CA CYS A 354 -0.41 -2.01 -22.11
C CYS A 354 -1.62 -1.41 -21.37
N PRO A 355 -2.00 -0.13 -21.61
CA PRO A 355 -3.02 0.55 -20.80
C PRO A 355 -4.39 -0.14 -20.74
N ILE A 356 -4.81 -0.81 -21.82
CA ILE A 356 -6.09 -1.53 -21.83
C ILE A 356 -6.05 -2.81 -20.97
N GLN A 357 -4.91 -3.48 -20.91
CA GLN A 357 -4.70 -4.65 -20.06
C GLN A 357 -4.63 -4.23 -18.59
N ALA A 358 -3.89 -3.17 -18.26
CA ALA A 358 -3.87 -2.59 -16.91
C ALA A 358 -5.28 -2.27 -16.39
N ARG A 359 -6.14 -1.70 -17.26
CA ARG A 359 -7.56 -1.44 -16.93
C ARG A 359 -8.35 -2.72 -16.66
N LEU A 360 -8.13 -3.76 -17.47
CA LEU A 360 -8.77 -5.06 -17.23
C LEU A 360 -8.33 -5.66 -15.90
N PHE A 361 -7.03 -5.57 -15.56
CA PHE A 361 -6.51 -6.08 -14.29
C PHE A 361 -7.09 -5.34 -13.09
N ALA A 362 -7.16 -4.01 -13.14
CA ALA A 362 -7.77 -3.22 -12.07
C ALA A 362 -9.20 -3.70 -11.77
N LYS A 363 -10.00 -3.97 -12.81
CA LYS A 363 -11.37 -4.49 -12.68
C LYS A 363 -11.42 -5.88 -12.07
N ILE A 364 -10.61 -6.83 -12.56
CA ILE A 364 -10.58 -8.22 -12.06
C ILE A 364 -10.20 -8.24 -10.57
N ILE A 365 -9.16 -7.50 -10.19
CA ILE A 365 -8.70 -7.43 -8.80
C ILE A 365 -9.78 -6.87 -7.86
N ARG A 366 -10.48 -5.82 -8.29
CA ARG A 366 -11.59 -5.24 -7.51
C ARG A 366 -12.77 -6.20 -7.41
N GLU A 367 -13.13 -6.88 -8.50
CA GLU A 367 -14.19 -7.90 -8.49
C GLU A 367 -13.88 -9.02 -7.50
N LEU A 368 -12.64 -9.52 -7.49
CA LEU A 368 -12.18 -10.54 -6.54
C LEU A 368 -12.31 -10.08 -5.08
N ALA A 369 -11.95 -8.82 -4.80
CA ALA A 369 -12.00 -8.25 -3.45
C ALA A 369 -13.43 -7.93 -2.98
N SER A 370 -14.34 -7.60 -3.91
CA SER A 370 -15.71 -7.19 -3.60
C SER A 370 -16.64 -8.34 -3.22
N ASP A 371 -16.29 -9.58 -3.59
CA ASP A 371 -17.08 -10.77 -3.23
C ASP A 371 -16.68 -11.29 -1.84
N GLU A 372 -17.48 -10.94 -0.83
CA GLU A 372 -17.26 -11.36 0.56
C GLU A 372 -17.10 -12.87 0.74
N LYS A 373 -17.76 -13.68 -0.10
CA LYS A 373 -17.69 -15.14 -0.01
C LYS A 373 -16.28 -15.65 -0.29
N ARG A 374 -15.49 -14.88 -1.06
CA ARG A 374 -14.10 -15.22 -1.39
C ARG A 374 -13.15 -14.94 -0.23
N ARG A 375 -13.54 -14.10 0.74
CA ARG A 375 -12.69 -13.64 1.87
C ARG A 375 -11.32 -13.14 1.37
N ILE A 376 -11.35 -12.26 0.37
CA ILE A 376 -10.15 -11.68 -0.22
C ILE A 376 -10.03 -10.21 0.18
N GLN A 377 -8.83 -9.85 0.61
CA GLN A 377 -8.39 -8.49 0.84
C GLN A 377 -7.25 -8.19 -0.13
N VAL A 378 -7.20 -6.99 -0.69
CA VAL A 378 -6.16 -6.59 -1.63
C VAL A 378 -5.48 -5.32 -1.14
N ILE A 379 -4.15 -5.33 -1.22
CA ILE A 379 -3.32 -4.15 -1.06
C ILE A 379 -2.48 -4.05 -2.33
N TYR A 380 -2.49 -2.90 -3.02
CA TYR A 380 -1.54 -2.71 -4.11
C TYR A 380 -0.89 -1.35 -4.10
N VAL A 381 0.36 -1.34 -4.56
CA VAL A 381 1.17 -0.14 -4.80
C VAL A 381 1.21 0.11 -6.30
N THR A 382 0.87 1.33 -6.72
CA THR A 382 0.78 1.68 -8.14
C THR A 382 1.28 3.09 -8.41
N HIS A 383 1.82 3.29 -9.60
CA HIS A 383 2.13 4.57 -10.22
C HIS A 383 1.19 4.87 -11.40
N SER A 384 0.21 4.00 -11.64
CA SER A 384 -0.73 4.15 -12.74
C SER A 384 -2.06 4.73 -12.25
N PRO A 385 -2.56 5.81 -12.89
CA PRO A 385 -3.89 6.32 -12.59
C PRO A 385 -5.00 5.32 -12.95
N THR A 386 -4.69 4.29 -13.75
CA THR A 386 -5.62 3.23 -14.14
C THR A 386 -6.17 2.43 -12.96
N PHE A 387 -5.42 2.34 -11.86
CA PHE A 387 -5.82 1.61 -10.66
C PHE A 387 -6.57 2.49 -9.64
N ILE A 388 -6.79 3.77 -9.97
CA ILE A 388 -7.50 4.73 -9.12
C ILE A 388 -8.92 4.91 -9.64
N GLU A 389 -9.91 4.67 -8.78
CA GLU A 389 -11.33 4.81 -9.10
C GLU A 389 -12.01 5.77 -8.13
N ALA A 390 -12.72 6.78 -8.64
CA ALA A 390 -13.32 7.78 -7.77
C ALA A 390 -14.47 7.27 -6.92
N GLY A 391 -15.20 6.24 -7.39
CA GLY A 391 -16.20 5.54 -6.58
C GLY A 391 -15.61 4.93 -5.30
N HIS A 392 -14.30 4.70 -5.31
CA HIS A 392 -13.53 4.11 -4.23
C HIS A 392 -12.50 5.08 -3.65
N PHE A 393 -12.78 6.39 -3.70
CA PHE A 393 -11.81 7.41 -3.30
C PHE A 393 -11.22 7.17 -1.92
N SER A 394 -12.03 6.78 -0.93
CA SER A 394 -11.61 6.51 0.46
C SER A 394 -10.58 5.38 0.59
N GLN A 395 -10.39 4.55 -0.44
CA GLN A 395 -9.43 3.46 -0.45
C GLN A 395 -7.99 3.90 -0.74
N ILE A 396 -7.80 5.17 -1.10
CA ILE A 396 -6.49 5.70 -1.46
C ILE A 396 -5.71 6.09 -0.21
N ARG A 397 -4.48 5.60 -0.10
CA ARG A 397 -3.45 6.14 0.80
C ARG A 397 -2.30 6.69 -0.03
N ARG A 398 -1.97 7.95 0.16
CA ARG A 398 -0.85 8.59 -0.54
C ARG A 398 0.34 8.74 0.39
N PHE A 399 1.45 8.11 0.01
CA PHE A 399 2.73 8.23 0.69
C PHE A 399 3.46 9.48 0.20
N SER A 400 4.04 10.22 1.14
CA SER A 400 4.92 11.36 0.87
C SER A 400 6.18 11.23 1.71
N ARG A 401 7.25 11.87 1.26
CA ARG A 401 8.50 11.96 2.01
C ARG A 401 9.00 13.39 2.00
N ASP A 402 9.24 13.94 3.19
CA ASP A 402 9.75 15.31 3.32
C ASP A 402 11.26 15.38 3.05
N SER A 403 11.80 16.60 2.98
CA SER A 403 13.22 16.86 2.75
C SER A 403 14.14 16.36 3.88
N ARG A 404 13.58 16.06 5.07
CA ARG A 404 14.30 15.46 6.20
C ARG A 404 14.27 13.93 6.13
N GLY A 405 13.54 13.36 5.17
CA GLY A 405 13.42 11.94 4.94
C GLY A 405 12.29 11.27 5.71
N ASN A 406 11.44 12.03 6.42
CA ASN A 406 10.30 11.48 7.15
C ASN A 406 9.19 11.10 6.17
N VAL A 407 8.61 9.93 6.38
CA VAL A 407 7.48 9.43 5.57
C VAL A 407 6.17 9.77 6.27
N THR A 408 5.23 10.33 5.51
CA THR A 408 3.86 10.59 5.95
C THR A 408 2.88 9.93 5.00
N VAL A 409 1.74 9.46 5.52
CA VAL A 409 0.71 8.78 4.74
C VAL A 409 -0.63 9.50 4.91
N ALA A 410 -1.13 10.09 3.82
CA ALA A 410 -2.43 10.74 3.79
C ALA A 410 -3.51 9.72 3.42
N ALA A 411 -4.59 9.67 4.20
CA ALA A 411 -5.77 8.89 3.88
C ALA A 411 -6.83 9.80 3.27
N SER A 412 -7.28 9.45 2.07
CA SER A 412 -8.39 10.11 1.38
C SER A 412 -9.67 10.15 2.23
N ASN A 413 -10.27 11.33 2.35
CA ASN A 413 -11.53 11.49 3.07
C ASN A 413 -12.46 12.47 2.36
N LEU A 414 -13.52 11.94 1.75
CA LEU A 414 -14.51 12.75 1.04
C LEU A 414 -15.22 13.76 1.95
N GLY A 415 -15.48 13.39 3.21
CA GLY A 415 -16.12 14.28 4.19
C GLY A 415 -15.29 15.54 4.47
N ARG A 416 -13.98 15.40 4.58
CA ARG A 416 -13.06 16.54 4.75
C ARG A 416 -12.98 17.44 3.52
N ILE A 417 -13.03 16.85 2.32
CA ILE A 417 -13.13 17.64 1.06
C ILE A 417 -14.43 18.45 1.05
N LYS A 418 -15.57 17.80 1.34
CA LYS A 418 -16.88 18.47 1.44
C LYS A 418 -16.87 19.59 2.47
N GLN A 419 -16.24 19.37 3.62
CA GLN A 419 -16.10 20.38 4.67
C GLN A 419 -15.25 21.57 4.23
N ARG A 420 -14.15 21.34 3.51
CA ARG A 420 -13.24 22.39 3.04
C ARG A 420 -13.89 23.35 2.06
N ILE A 421 -14.75 22.84 1.18
CA ILE A 421 -15.45 23.69 0.21
C ILE A 421 -16.79 24.25 0.71
N ALA A 422 -17.22 23.84 1.91
CA ALA A 422 -18.51 24.25 2.47
C ALA A 422 -18.55 25.79 2.64
N GLY A 423 -19.66 26.41 2.24
CA GLY A 423 -19.83 27.87 2.27
C GLY A 423 -19.31 28.61 1.02
N VAL A 424 -18.53 27.93 0.17
CA VAL A 424 -18.00 28.46 -1.09
C VAL A 424 -18.68 27.79 -2.27
N LEU A 425 -18.76 26.45 -2.24
CA LEU A 425 -19.41 25.64 -3.27
C LEU A 425 -20.38 24.64 -2.61
N ASP A 426 -21.34 24.16 -3.39
CA ASP A 426 -22.23 23.07 -3.00
C ASP A 426 -21.42 21.77 -2.80
N PRO A 427 -21.38 21.19 -1.58
CA PRO A 427 -20.67 19.94 -1.30
C PRO A 427 -21.08 18.76 -2.18
N GLU A 428 -22.31 18.76 -2.70
CA GLU A 428 -22.80 17.70 -3.59
C GLU A 428 -22.17 17.75 -4.98
N LYS A 429 -21.57 18.90 -5.38
CA LYS A 429 -20.78 18.98 -6.62
C LYS A 429 -19.54 18.11 -6.58
N VAL A 430 -18.94 17.88 -5.41
CA VAL A 430 -17.75 17.02 -5.27
C VAL A 430 -18.08 15.62 -5.76
N GLN A 431 -19.15 15.01 -5.24
CA GLN A 431 -19.53 13.64 -5.60
C GLN A 431 -19.73 13.47 -7.11
N ARG A 432 -20.33 14.48 -7.76
CA ARG A 432 -20.63 14.45 -9.19
C ARG A 432 -19.40 14.64 -10.08
N GLN A 433 -18.37 15.32 -9.58
CA GLN A 433 -17.19 15.68 -10.38
C GLN A 433 -15.97 14.82 -10.07
N LEU A 434 -15.95 14.14 -8.91
CA LEU A 434 -14.78 13.41 -8.41
C LEU A 434 -14.20 12.44 -9.44
N ASP A 435 -15.06 11.69 -10.14
CA ASP A 435 -14.64 10.74 -11.18
C ASP A 435 -13.93 11.39 -12.35
N ALA A 436 -14.56 12.40 -12.96
CA ALA A 436 -13.96 13.15 -14.06
C ALA A 436 -12.66 13.87 -13.65
N LYS A 437 -12.56 14.28 -12.38
CA LYS A 437 -11.36 14.94 -11.84
C LYS A 437 -10.22 13.96 -11.63
N ILE A 438 -10.44 12.86 -10.90
CA ILE A 438 -9.39 11.90 -10.55
C ILE A 438 -8.90 11.10 -11.76
N THR A 439 -9.82 10.68 -12.64
CA THR A 439 -9.46 9.87 -13.82
C THR A 439 -9.05 10.70 -15.03
N GLY A 440 -9.31 12.02 -14.99
CA GLY A 440 -9.01 12.97 -16.06
C GLY A 440 -8.02 14.03 -15.60
N ASP A 441 -8.55 15.18 -15.17
CA ASP A 441 -7.77 16.41 -14.95
C ASP A 441 -6.60 16.25 -13.96
N LEU A 442 -6.75 15.40 -12.93
CA LEU A 442 -5.79 15.24 -11.83
C LEU A 442 -5.00 13.93 -11.90
N ALA A 443 -5.23 13.07 -12.90
CA ALA A 443 -4.72 11.70 -12.92
C ALA A 443 -3.20 11.60 -12.66
N GLU A 444 -2.41 12.48 -13.26
CA GLU A 444 -0.96 12.56 -13.06
C GLU A 444 -0.60 13.30 -11.77
N ALA A 445 -1.35 14.37 -11.44
CA ALA A 445 -1.14 15.22 -10.28
C ALA A 445 -1.16 14.47 -8.95
N LEU A 446 -1.87 13.35 -8.88
CA LEU A 446 -1.93 12.48 -7.69
C LEU A 446 -0.55 11.92 -7.28
N PHE A 447 0.40 11.88 -8.22
CA PHE A 447 1.75 11.34 -8.00
C PHE A 447 2.81 12.42 -7.78
N ASP A 448 2.48 13.70 -7.99
CA ASP A 448 3.38 14.83 -7.81
C ASP A 448 3.64 15.15 -6.34
N ASN A 449 4.79 15.76 -6.05
CA ASN A 449 5.12 16.31 -4.73
C ASN A 449 4.37 17.63 -4.49
N LYS A 450 4.37 18.49 -5.51
CA LYS A 450 3.73 19.81 -5.49
C LYS A 450 2.94 20.03 -6.76
N VAL A 451 1.84 20.77 -6.66
CA VAL A 451 0.99 21.10 -7.81
C VAL A 451 0.65 22.57 -7.80
N LEU A 452 0.80 23.23 -8.96
CA LEU A 452 0.19 24.52 -9.24
C LEU A 452 -1.07 24.32 -10.07
N LEU A 453 -2.22 24.66 -9.49
CA LEU A 453 -3.49 24.71 -10.21
C LEU A 453 -3.62 26.04 -10.94
N VAL A 454 -3.93 25.97 -12.22
CA VAL A 454 -4.13 27.15 -13.09
C VAL A 454 -5.48 27.07 -13.81
N GLU A 455 -5.97 28.18 -14.34
CA GLU A 455 -7.28 28.19 -14.99
C GLU A 455 -7.32 27.40 -16.30
N GLY A 456 -6.33 27.60 -17.17
CA GLY A 456 -6.30 27.10 -18.53
C GLY A 456 -5.01 26.38 -18.87
N THR A 457 -4.93 25.89 -20.10
CA THR A 457 -3.74 25.19 -20.59
C THR A 457 -2.65 26.15 -21.08
N THR A 458 -2.99 27.41 -21.35
CA THR A 458 -2.03 28.46 -21.72
C THR A 458 -1.09 28.77 -20.56
N GLU A 459 -1.61 28.86 -19.33
CA GLU A 459 -0.80 29.07 -18.12
C GLU A 459 0.17 27.90 -17.91
N VAL A 460 -0.29 26.67 -18.15
CA VAL A 460 0.55 25.45 -18.08
C VAL A 460 1.74 25.60 -19.03
N ALA A 461 1.49 25.96 -20.29
CA ALA A 461 2.53 26.07 -21.31
C ALA A 461 3.52 27.21 -21.02
N VAL A 462 3.02 28.40 -20.66
CA VAL A 462 3.84 29.58 -20.39
C VAL A 462 4.72 29.36 -19.16
N LEU A 463 4.15 28.92 -18.04
CA LEU A 463 4.91 28.72 -16.81
C LEU A 463 5.93 27.59 -16.94
N SER A 464 5.58 26.49 -17.61
CA SER A 464 6.53 25.41 -17.92
C SER A 464 7.68 25.91 -18.80
N GLY A 465 7.37 26.73 -19.80
CA GLY A 465 8.37 27.31 -20.70
C GLY A 465 9.32 28.28 -19.99
N ILE A 466 8.80 29.08 -19.04
CA ILE A 466 9.63 29.95 -18.19
C ILE A 466 10.54 29.09 -17.29
N ALA A 467 10.00 28.07 -16.64
CA ALA A 467 10.78 27.18 -15.78
C ALA A 467 11.90 26.47 -16.55
N ASP A 468 11.63 25.95 -17.75
CA ASP A 468 12.64 25.31 -18.60
C ASP A 468 13.77 26.27 -18.99
N ARG A 469 13.42 27.53 -19.25
CA ARG A 469 14.37 28.57 -19.60
C ARG A 469 15.28 28.94 -18.42
N GLU A 470 14.68 29.21 -17.26
CA GLU A 470 15.42 29.77 -16.12
C GLU A 470 16.13 28.71 -15.29
N ASN A 471 15.60 27.47 -15.26
CA ASN A 471 16.09 26.40 -14.39
C ASN A 471 16.57 25.16 -15.15
N GLY A 472 16.51 25.19 -16.48
CA GLY A 472 16.90 24.09 -17.37
C GLY A 472 15.73 23.19 -17.75
N THR A 473 15.81 22.57 -18.93
CA THR A 473 14.78 21.67 -19.45
C THR A 473 14.42 20.58 -18.45
N GLY A 474 13.13 20.43 -18.14
CA GLY A 474 12.65 19.42 -17.19
C GLY A 474 12.76 19.84 -15.73
N ALA A 475 12.90 21.14 -15.43
CA ALA A 475 13.11 21.63 -14.06
C ALA A 475 11.97 21.30 -13.10
N LEU A 476 10.72 21.29 -13.58
CA LEU A 476 9.54 20.97 -12.78
C LEU A 476 9.44 19.45 -12.60
N GLU A 477 9.59 18.71 -13.71
CA GLU A 477 9.48 17.25 -13.78
C GLU A 477 10.54 16.57 -12.90
N SER A 478 11.78 17.06 -12.93
CA SER A 478 12.89 16.56 -12.09
C SER A 478 12.65 16.73 -10.58
N ARG A 479 11.71 17.60 -10.18
CA ARG A 479 11.29 17.83 -8.79
C ARG A 479 9.91 17.24 -8.48
N SER A 480 9.30 16.56 -9.46
CA SER A 480 7.91 16.06 -9.41
C SER A 480 6.92 17.18 -9.07
N ILE A 481 7.01 18.29 -9.82
CA ILE A 481 6.09 19.42 -9.72
C ILE A 481 5.20 19.43 -10.96
N GLY A 482 3.89 19.37 -10.75
CA GLY A 482 2.89 19.48 -11.81
C GLY A 482 2.31 20.89 -11.92
N ILE A 483 2.07 21.36 -13.15
CA ILE A 483 1.20 22.52 -13.41
C ILE A 483 -0.05 22.01 -14.12
N ILE A 484 -1.20 22.14 -13.48
CA ILE A 484 -2.42 21.44 -13.88
C ILE A 484 -3.53 22.44 -14.14
N SER A 485 -4.15 22.34 -15.31
CA SER A 485 -5.31 23.16 -15.65
C SER A 485 -6.57 22.60 -15.00
N SER A 486 -7.21 23.41 -14.15
CA SER A 486 -8.54 23.13 -13.60
C SER A 486 -9.67 23.30 -14.62
N ARG A 487 -9.36 23.81 -15.82
CA ARG A 487 -10.31 24.12 -16.91
C ARG A 487 -11.41 25.07 -16.45
N GLY A 488 -10.97 26.17 -15.83
CA GLY A 488 -11.77 27.29 -15.34
C GLY A 488 -11.67 27.52 -13.84
N LYS A 489 -11.64 28.79 -13.45
CA LYS A 489 -11.55 29.29 -12.07
C LYS A 489 -12.43 28.56 -11.06
N MET A 490 -13.71 28.37 -11.40
CA MET A 490 -14.71 27.85 -10.46
C MET A 490 -14.58 26.36 -10.13
N LYS A 491 -13.72 25.62 -10.85
CA LYS A 491 -13.43 24.21 -10.57
C LYS A 491 -12.23 24.02 -9.65
N LEU A 492 -11.38 25.04 -9.57
CA LEU A 492 -10.13 25.01 -8.80
C LEU A 492 -10.33 24.65 -7.33
N PRO A 493 -11.35 25.14 -6.59
CA PRO A 493 -11.51 24.78 -5.19
C PRO A 493 -11.72 23.28 -4.95
N ILE A 494 -12.37 22.57 -5.88
CA ILE A 494 -12.56 21.12 -5.78
C ILE A 494 -11.23 20.41 -6.02
N ASP A 495 -10.51 20.78 -7.08
CA ASP A 495 -9.19 20.21 -7.41
C ASP A 495 -8.19 20.42 -6.27
N TYR A 496 -8.14 21.65 -5.74
CA TYR A 496 -7.30 22.02 -4.60
C TYR A 496 -7.61 21.17 -3.37
N SER A 497 -8.90 20.99 -3.08
CA SER A 497 -9.34 20.22 -1.91
C SER A 497 -9.01 18.74 -2.04
N ILE A 498 -9.11 18.15 -3.24
CA ILE A 498 -8.72 16.75 -3.49
C ILE A 498 -7.22 16.56 -3.28
N LEU A 499 -6.39 17.40 -3.90
CA LEU A 499 -4.93 17.26 -3.84
C LEU A 499 -4.41 17.47 -2.42
N THR A 500 -4.90 18.49 -1.72
CA THR A 500 -4.50 18.76 -0.33
C THR A 500 -4.99 17.70 0.66
N GLU A 501 -6.14 17.06 0.44
CA GLU A 501 -6.58 15.92 1.26
C GLU A 501 -5.63 14.73 1.12
N LEU A 502 -5.01 14.56 -0.04
CA LEU A 502 -3.99 13.54 -0.30
C LEU A 502 -2.57 13.99 0.12
N GLY A 503 -2.45 15.12 0.83
CA GLY A 503 -1.17 15.62 1.33
C GLY A 503 -0.24 16.17 0.25
N ILE A 504 -0.76 16.56 -0.91
CA ILE A 504 0.02 17.22 -1.97
C ILE A 504 0.12 18.71 -1.66
N GLU A 505 1.33 19.26 -1.71
CA GLU A 505 1.54 20.70 -1.51
C GLU A 505 0.96 21.44 -2.73
N THR A 506 -0.18 22.09 -2.53
CA THR A 506 -0.97 22.64 -3.65
C THR A 506 -1.00 24.16 -3.60
N PHE A 507 -0.78 24.77 -4.76
CA PHE A 507 -0.79 26.20 -5.03
C PHE A 507 -1.82 26.51 -6.11
N ALA A 508 -2.22 27.77 -6.24
CA ALA A 508 -3.15 28.23 -7.26
C ALA A 508 -2.65 29.50 -7.97
N MET A 509 -2.96 29.64 -9.26
CA MET A 509 -2.85 30.90 -9.98
C MET A 509 -4.11 31.10 -10.83
N VAL A 510 -4.76 32.24 -10.66
CA VAL A 510 -6.03 32.58 -11.32
C VAL A 510 -6.00 33.99 -11.90
N ASP A 511 -6.83 34.22 -12.90
CA ASP A 511 -6.98 35.51 -13.57
C ASP A 511 -8.02 36.35 -12.83
N SER A 512 -7.74 37.62 -12.57
CA SER A 512 -8.71 38.51 -11.91
C SER A 512 -9.70 39.13 -12.89
N ASP A 513 -9.42 39.09 -14.19
CA ASP A 513 -10.30 39.64 -15.24
C ASP A 513 -10.61 41.14 -15.12
N ALA A 514 -9.75 41.95 -14.50
CA ALA A 514 -10.03 43.39 -14.31
C ALA A 514 -10.30 44.16 -15.62
N GLY A 515 -9.70 43.72 -16.73
CA GLY A 515 -9.84 44.29 -18.06
C GLY A 515 -11.03 43.77 -18.87
N PHE A 516 -11.96 43.00 -18.27
CA PHE A 516 -13.06 42.36 -19.00
C PHE A 516 -13.86 43.33 -19.88
N MET A 517 -14.03 44.59 -19.43
CA MET A 517 -14.74 45.63 -20.19
C MET A 517 -14.15 45.89 -21.58
N ASN A 518 -12.84 45.75 -21.75
CA ASN A 518 -12.17 45.94 -23.04
C ASN A 518 -12.39 44.77 -24.00
N ARG A 519 -12.82 43.61 -23.48
CA ARG A 519 -13.04 42.37 -24.23
C ARG A 519 -14.52 42.13 -24.57
N LEU A 520 -15.44 42.86 -23.93
CA LEU A 520 -16.88 42.76 -24.20
C LEU A 520 -17.23 43.29 -25.61
N ASP A 521 -18.25 42.69 -26.23
CA ASP A 521 -18.83 43.22 -27.47
C ASP A 521 -19.35 44.65 -27.21
N LYS A 522 -18.95 45.58 -28.07
CA LYS A 522 -19.35 47.00 -28.00
C LYS A 522 -20.86 47.18 -28.09
N ASN A 523 -21.58 46.21 -28.65
CA ASN A 523 -23.03 46.22 -28.81
C ASN A 523 -23.82 45.75 -27.59
N LEU A 524 -23.16 45.26 -26.53
CA LEU A 524 -23.84 44.83 -25.30
C LEU A 524 -24.50 46.01 -24.57
N SER A 525 -25.68 45.76 -24.02
CA SER A 525 -26.40 46.70 -23.16
C SER A 525 -25.64 46.95 -21.85
N ASP A 526 -25.96 48.06 -21.18
CA ASP A 526 -25.35 48.39 -19.89
C ASP A 526 -25.72 47.39 -18.80
N GLU A 527 -26.91 46.77 -18.89
CA GLU A 527 -27.34 45.70 -17.98
C GLU A 527 -26.47 44.44 -18.16
N GLU A 528 -26.19 44.05 -19.41
CA GLU A 528 -25.31 42.90 -19.70
C GLU A 528 -23.87 43.15 -19.25
N LYS A 529 -23.33 44.36 -19.47
CA LYS A 529 -22.00 44.75 -18.97
C LYS A 529 -21.93 44.69 -17.44
N LYS A 530 -22.97 45.17 -16.75
CA LYS A 530 -23.06 45.09 -15.28
C LYS A 530 -23.16 43.65 -14.80
N LYS A 531 -23.88 42.79 -15.53
CA LYS A 531 -23.97 41.35 -15.26
C LYS A 531 -22.59 40.70 -15.35
N HIS A 532 -21.85 40.90 -16.43
CA HIS A 532 -20.48 40.37 -16.58
C HIS A 532 -19.56 40.86 -15.47
N LYS A 533 -19.61 42.16 -15.12
CA LYS A 533 -18.84 42.70 -13.98
C LYS A 533 -19.13 41.94 -12.69
N THR A 534 -20.41 41.73 -12.41
CA THR A 534 -20.87 41.04 -11.20
C THR A 534 -20.44 39.58 -11.20
N GLU A 535 -20.42 38.91 -12.36
CA GLU A 535 -19.95 37.53 -12.51
C GLU A 535 -18.46 37.39 -12.17
N HIS A 536 -17.59 38.29 -12.69
CA HIS A 536 -16.16 38.29 -12.36
C HIS A 536 -15.88 38.63 -10.89
N ILE A 537 -16.58 39.62 -10.33
CA ILE A 537 -16.44 39.96 -8.90
C ILE A 537 -16.83 38.76 -8.03
N ASN A 538 -17.97 38.14 -8.33
CA ASN A 538 -18.44 37.00 -7.55
C ASN A 538 -17.50 35.80 -7.63
N SER A 539 -16.88 35.55 -8.79
CA SER A 539 -15.91 34.45 -8.94
C SER A 539 -14.60 34.77 -8.19
N ASN A 540 -14.12 36.01 -8.22
CA ASN A 540 -12.96 36.48 -7.46
C ASN A 540 -13.18 36.32 -5.96
N HIS A 541 -14.26 36.90 -5.43
CA HIS A 541 -14.60 36.83 -4.01
C HIS A 541 -14.80 35.39 -3.52
N LEU A 542 -15.32 34.51 -4.38
CA LEU A 542 -15.48 33.10 -4.04
C LEU A 542 -14.13 32.40 -3.85
N ILE A 543 -13.16 32.67 -4.73
CA ILE A 543 -11.80 32.14 -4.57
C ILE A 543 -11.11 32.76 -3.35
N GLU A 544 -11.24 34.07 -3.13
CA GLU A 544 -10.70 34.73 -1.93
C GLU A 544 -11.26 34.12 -0.65
N ARG A 545 -12.58 33.93 -0.55
CA ARG A 545 -13.22 33.25 0.57
C ARG A 545 -12.72 31.82 0.78
N PHE A 546 -12.48 31.08 -0.30
CA PHE A 546 -11.94 29.72 -0.21
C PHE A 546 -10.52 29.69 0.38
N PHE A 547 -9.69 30.67 0.04
CA PHE A 547 -8.35 30.84 0.61
C PHE A 547 -8.33 31.66 1.91
N GLY A 548 -9.49 32.04 2.46
CA GLY A 548 -9.60 32.82 3.69
C GLY A 548 -9.05 34.27 3.57
N LEU A 549 -9.05 34.82 2.35
CA LEU A 549 -8.62 36.19 2.05
C LEU A 549 -9.77 37.19 2.25
N ASN A 550 -9.41 38.48 2.37
CA ASN A 550 -10.39 39.56 2.33
C ASN A 550 -10.89 39.74 0.89
N GLU A 551 -12.16 40.08 0.72
CA GLU A 551 -12.76 40.25 -0.61
C GLU A 551 -12.31 41.57 -1.26
N GLU A 552 -11.69 41.47 -2.43
CA GLU A 552 -11.40 42.58 -3.34
C GLU A 552 -12.02 42.28 -4.71
N ASP A 553 -12.65 43.27 -5.36
CA ASP A 553 -13.34 43.06 -6.64
C ASP A 553 -12.41 42.44 -7.71
N PHE A 554 -11.14 42.86 -7.72
CA PHE A 554 -10.11 42.51 -8.71
C PHE A 554 -8.73 42.43 -8.04
N PRO A 555 -8.44 41.38 -7.26
CA PRO A 555 -7.18 41.24 -6.54
C PRO A 555 -6.00 41.08 -7.50
N SER A 556 -4.78 41.35 -7.06
CA SER A 556 -3.60 41.10 -7.89
C SER A 556 -2.35 40.85 -7.05
N GLY A 557 -1.49 39.94 -7.50
CA GLY A 557 -0.27 39.56 -6.79
C GLY A 557 -0.41 38.23 -6.04
N LEU A 558 0.47 38.01 -5.06
CA LEU A 558 0.62 36.75 -4.33
C LEU A 558 0.06 36.87 -2.90
N PHE A 559 -0.72 35.88 -2.46
CA PHE A 559 -1.46 35.89 -1.19
C PHE A 559 -1.39 34.54 -0.45
N ASP A 560 -1.99 34.50 0.76
CA ASP A 560 -2.13 33.34 1.65
C ASP A 560 -0.80 32.59 1.91
N GLY A 561 0.20 33.30 2.46
CA GLY A 561 1.50 32.69 2.75
C GLY A 561 2.20 32.11 1.52
N ASN A 562 1.93 32.68 0.34
CA ASN A 562 2.34 32.21 -0.97
C ASN A 562 1.63 30.91 -1.38
N LYS A 563 0.29 30.86 -1.32
CA LYS A 563 -0.49 29.70 -1.81
C LYS A 563 -1.37 30.00 -3.01
N ILE A 564 -1.69 31.28 -3.24
CA ILE A 564 -2.48 31.71 -4.40
C ILE A 564 -1.90 32.98 -5.02
N ALA A 565 -1.84 33.02 -6.34
CA ALA A 565 -1.53 34.21 -7.12
C ALA A 565 -2.73 34.64 -7.96
N PHE A 566 -2.95 35.95 -8.05
CA PHE A 566 -3.93 36.58 -8.93
C PHE A 566 -3.21 37.37 -10.01
N VAL A 567 -3.41 36.96 -11.26
CA VAL A 567 -2.98 37.73 -12.43
C VAL A 567 -3.93 38.93 -12.56
N PRO A 568 -3.44 40.18 -12.69
CA PRO A 568 -4.29 41.37 -12.65
C PRO A 568 -5.45 41.41 -13.65
N ASP A 569 -5.32 40.73 -14.78
CA ASP A 569 -6.34 40.63 -15.83
C ASP A 569 -6.37 39.19 -16.37
N THR A 570 -6.38 38.98 -17.69
CA THR A 570 -6.07 37.64 -18.25
C THR A 570 -4.58 37.44 -18.38
N LEU A 571 -4.13 36.18 -18.43
CA LEU A 571 -2.73 35.84 -18.72
C LEU A 571 -2.20 36.58 -19.95
N GLU A 572 -2.90 36.53 -21.09
CA GLU A 572 -2.42 37.13 -22.34
C GLU A 572 -2.38 38.67 -22.27
N SER A 573 -3.36 39.28 -21.62
CA SER A 573 -3.41 40.74 -21.47
C SER A 573 -2.28 41.23 -20.56
N PHE A 574 -2.00 40.47 -19.50
CA PHE A 574 -0.89 40.73 -18.59
C PHE A 574 0.47 40.54 -19.29
N LEU A 575 0.65 39.45 -20.04
CA LEU A 575 1.87 39.18 -20.81
C LEU A 575 2.11 40.21 -21.90
N ALA A 576 1.08 40.63 -22.65
CA ALA A 576 1.22 41.67 -23.67
C ALA A 576 1.71 43.00 -23.09
N LYS A 577 1.30 43.31 -21.86
CA LYS A 577 1.68 44.54 -21.17
C LYS A 577 3.05 44.45 -20.50
N GLU A 578 3.30 43.40 -19.73
CA GLU A 578 4.48 43.27 -18.87
C GLU A 578 5.63 42.51 -19.55
N TRP A 579 5.36 41.80 -20.64
CA TRP A 579 6.37 41.08 -21.44
C TRP A 579 6.12 41.20 -22.96
N PRO A 580 6.26 42.41 -23.56
CA PRO A 580 5.89 42.65 -24.98
C PRO A 580 6.64 41.79 -26.00
N ASP A 581 7.87 41.37 -25.67
CA ASP A 581 8.65 40.44 -26.48
C ASP A 581 7.94 39.10 -26.65
N TRP A 582 7.28 38.60 -25.60
CA TRP A 582 6.50 37.38 -25.67
C TRP A 582 5.39 37.48 -26.72
N GLN A 583 4.65 38.59 -26.75
CA GLN A 583 3.61 38.81 -27.77
C GLN A 583 4.20 38.88 -29.19
N ARG A 584 5.37 39.50 -29.36
CA ARG A 584 6.02 39.60 -30.66
C ARG A 584 6.53 38.25 -31.16
N GLU A 585 7.23 37.49 -30.32
CA GLU A 585 7.81 36.19 -30.71
C GLU A 585 6.70 35.17 -30.99
N THR A 586 5.64 35.16 -30.17
CA THR A 586 4.45 34.31 -30.42
C THR A 586 3.79 34.65 -31.76
N ALA A 587 3.51 35.93 -32.02
CA ALA A 587 2.93 36.35 -33.30
C ALA A 587 3.84 36.05 -34.50
N SER A 588 5.16 36.20 -34.35
CA SER A 588 6.14 35.86 -35.39
C SER A 588 6.13 34.37 -35.70
N TRP A 589 6.08 33.53 -34.66
CA TRP A 589 5.99 32.09 -34.81
C TRP A 589 4.68 31.66 -35.48
N GLU A 590 3.54 32.25 -35.10
CA GLU A 590 2.24 31.97 -35.74
C GLU A 590 2.27 32.31 -37.23
N ALA A 591 2.84 33.46 -37.59
CA ALA A 591 2.98 33.90 -38.97
C ALA A 591 3.88 32.97 -39.79
N ALA A 592 4.97 32.47 -39.20
CA ALA A 592 5.91 31.57 -39.87
C ALA A 592 5.35 30.17 -40.09
N ASN A 593 4.53 29.66 -39.17
CA ASN A 593 4.03 28.27 -39.20
C ASN A 593 2.58 28.16 -39.70
N GLY A 594 1.84 29.27 -39.81
CA GLY A 594 0.43 29.26 -40.21
C GLY A 594 -0.51 28.62 -39.18
N ILE A 595 -0.06 28.46 -37.92
CA ILE A 595 -0.80 27.83 -36.83
C ILE A 595 -1.05 28.88 -35.75
N LYS A 596 -2.28 28.96 -35.24
CA LYS A 596 -2.59 29.78 -34.05
C LYS A 596 -2.14 29.05 -32.78
N LEU A 597 -1.29 29.68 -31.99
CA LEU A 597 -0.73 29.17 -30.74
C LEU A 597 -1.80 28.93 -29.67
N ILE A 598 -2.90 29.69 -29.67
CA ILE A 598 -4.04 29.47 -28.76
C ILE A 598 -4.63 28.04 -28.84
N LYS A 599 -4.28 27.28 -29.87
CA LYS A 599 -4.68 25.87 -30.05
C LYS A 599 -3.52 24.87 -29.93
N ASN A 600 -2.30 25.33 -29.62
CA ASN A 600 -1.10 24.51 -29.59
C ASN A 600 -0.19 24.87 -28.40
N GLN A 601 -0.37 24.13 -27.31
CA GLN A 601 0.30 24.39 -26.04
C GLN A 601 1.79 24.04 -26.05
N GLU A 602 2.19 23.00 -26.77
CA GLU A 602 3.61 22.64 -26.94
C GLU A 602 4.38 23.78 -27.62
N SER A 603 3.79 24.36 -28.68
CA SER A 603 4.40 25.50 -29.36
C SER A 603 4.44 26.75 -28.48
N TYR A 604 3.47 26.95 -27.58
CA TYR A 604 3.55 28.03 -26.58
C TYR A 604 4.72 27.83 -25.61
N ARG A 605 4.90 26.61 -25.09
CA ARG A 605 6.03 26.27 -24.20
C ARG A 605 7.36 26.49 -24.92
N GLU A 606 7.48 26.00 -26.15
CA GLU A 606 8.70 26.13 -26.97
C GLU A 606 9.05 27.59 -27.22
N VAL A 607 8.11 28.40 -27.72
CA VAL A 607 8.35 29.84 -27.97
C VAL A 607 8.73 30.55 -26.67
N THR A 608 7.98 30.30 -25.59
CA THR A 608 8.21 30.93 -24.29
C THR A 608 9.62 30.65 -23.76
N SER A 609 10.10 29.41 -23.92
CA SER A 609 11.43 28.99 -23.45
C SER A 609 12.60 29.69 -24.17
N LYS A 610 12.38 30.25 -25.36
CA LYS A 610 13.41 30.85 -26.22
C LYS A 610 13.50 32.37 -26.13
N ILE A 611 12.54 33.03 -25.49
CA ILE A 611 12.52 34.49 -25.36
C ILE A 611 13.68 34.93 -24.47
N SER A 612 14.49 35.86 -24.96
CA SER A 612 15.71 36.30 -24.25
C SER A 612 15.45 37.32 -23.14
N SER A 613 14.37 38.11 -23.21
CA SER A 613 14.04 39.09 -22.18
C SER A 613 13.43 38.45 -20.94
N GLU A 614 13.65 39.06 -19.79
CA GLU A 614 13.20 38.58 -18.48
C GLU A 614 11.67 38.43 -18.39
N PRO A 615 11.14 37.34 -17.80
CA PRO A 615 9.71 37.14 -17.65
C PRO A 615 9.15 38.04 -16.53
N PRO A 616 7.81 38.22 -16.47
CA PRO A 616 7.18 39.01 -15.42
C PRO A 616 7.56 38.56 -14.01
N GLN A 617 7.75 39.53 -13.11
CA GLN A 617 8.18 39.25 -11.74
C GLN A 617 7.20 38.32 -11.00
N LEU A 618 5.89 38.46 -11.23
CA LEU A 618 4.87 37.61 -10.62
C LEU A 618 5.09 36.12 -10.93
N PHE A 619 5.39 35.78 -12.19
CA PHE A 619 5.58 34.39 -12.58
C PHE A 619 6.88 33.81 -12.03
N ARG A 620 7.95 34.61 -11.97
CA ARG A 620 9.18 34.22 -11.28
C ARG A 620 8.95 33.94 -9.81
N GLN A 621 8.19 34.80 -9.11
CA GLN A 621 7.85 34.57 -7.71
C GLN A 621 7.03 33.28 -7.49
N VAL A 622 6.07 33.00 -8.38
CA VAL A 622 5.29 31.75 -8.35
C VAL A 622 6.19 30.53 -8.59
N LEU A 623 7.10 30.60 -9.56
CA LEU A 623 8.02 29.49 -9.85
C LEU A 623 9.05 29.29 -8.74
N ASP A 624 9.61 30.36 -8.18
CA ASP A 624 10.54 30.31 -7.04
C ASP A 624 9.91 29.63 -5.83
N MET A 625 8.63 29.95 -5.57
CA MET A 625 7.84 29.31 -4.52
C MET A 625 7.67 27.81 -4.75
N LEU A 626 7.37 27.38 -5.98
CA LEU A 626 7.23 25.97 -6.33
C LEU A 626 8.57 25.21 -6.23
N LEU A 627 9.64 25.81 -6.74
CA LEU A 627 10.96 25.18 -6.86
C LEU A 627 11.73 25.13 -5.54
N LYS A 628 11.26 25.82 -4.50
CA LYS A 628 11.87 25.82 -3.17
C LYS A 628 11.77 24.44 -2.51
N GLN A 629 12.91 23.90 -2.10
CA GLN A 629 13.04 22.58 -1.45
C GLN A 629 12.60 22.58 0.02
#